data_AF-W9TB12-F1
#
_entry.id   AF-W9TB12-F1
#
_cell.length_a   1.000
_cell.length_b   1.000
_cell.length_c   1.000
_cell.angle_alpha   90.00
_cell.angle_beta   90.00
_cell.angle_gamma   90.00
#
_symmetry.space_group_name_H-M   'P 1'
#
loop_
_entity.id
_entity.type
_entity.pdbx_description
1 polymer ?
#
loop_
_entity_poly.entity_id
_entity_poly.type
_entity_poly.pdbx_seq_one_letter_code
_entity_poly.pdbx_strand_id
1 'polypeptide(L)'
;MTYQDAQSGQQFSAEGIELSTGAIREGSAIPLKLSAFFGSNQPVMRARTELQGALRFDNQLKRYQFEDMRLSGEASGEPLQGKTLSFSAQGQLLVDLAAQIAEWNSLKFTANQLRGLGELKARDLDSEPKLSGALTVAQFNLREFLQSAGQELPAMADGNALGKAELVSRLSGTQNSLALEELTLKLDDSTFTGQIAVSDFARQALRVNLKGDRLDLDRYLPPPAKDEAAGAARKSEVKSTQPAPLAAAPRRCRAARPSRPGAMPPCCRWTACARSTPRSASPSAA
;
A
#
# COMPACT_ATOMS: atom_id res chain seq x y z
N MET A 1 27.27 -24.82 -2.90
CA MET A 1 28.18 -24.16 -1.93
C MET A 1 27.37 -23.75 -0.72
N THR A 2 27.88 -23.96 0.49
CA THR A 2 27.21 -23.56 1.73
C THR A 2 28.18 -22.78 2.59
N TYR A 3 27.78 -21.58 3.00
CA TYR A 3 28.51 -20.75 3.94
C TYR A 3 27.76 -20.75 5.27
N GLN A 4 28.49 -20.97 6.36
CA GLN A 4 27.94 -20.87 7.72
C GLN A 4 28.69 -19.76 8.45
N ASP A 5 27.93 -18.79 8.94
CA ASP A 5 28.42 -17.80 9.87
C ASP A 5 28.36 -18.40 11.29
N ALA A 6 29.53 -18.69 11.85
CA ALA A 6 29.65 -19.30 13.17
C ALA A 6 29.28 -18.34 14.32
N GLN A 7 29.24 -17.02 14.08
CA GLN A 7 28.90 -16.02 15.09
C GLN A 7 27.38 -15.83 15.16
N SER A 8 26.68 -15.85 14.03
CA SER A 8 25.23 -15.62 13.96
C SER A 8 24.40 -16.89 13.81
N GLY A 9 25.01 -18.04 13.50
CA GLY A 9 24.31 -19.30 13.21
C GLY A 9 23.60 -19.32 11.84
N GLN A 10 23.75 -18.24 11.06
CA GLN A 10 23.15 -18.12 9.73
C GLN A 10 23.88 -19.01 8.74
N GLN A 11 23.10 -19.70 7.92
CA GLN A 11 23.59 -20.52 6.83
C GLN A 11 23.02 -19.99 5.52
N PHE A 12 23.92 -19.73 4.59
CA PHE A 12 23.61 -19.36 3.22
C PHE A 12 23.99 -20.52 2.30
N SER A 13 23.10 -20.91 1.40
CA SER A 13 23.39 -21.87 0.35
C SER A 13 23.29 -21.23 -1.02
N ALA A 14 24.15 -21.69 -1.93
CA ALA A 14 24.07 -21.42 -3.35
C ALA A 14 24.17 -22.76 -4.08
N GLU A 15 23.09 -23.18 -4.71
CA GLU A 15 22.92 -24.50 -5.34
C GLU A 15 22.60 -24.33 -6.83
N GLY A 16 22.88 -25.35 -7.63
CA GLY A 16 22.61 -25.34 -9.08
C GLY A 16 23.25 -24.14 -9.80
N ILE A 17 24.47 -23.78 -9.41
CA ILE A 17 25.19 -22.66 -10.03
C ILE A 17 25.63 -23.09 -11.43
N GLU A 18 25.02 -22.48 -12.44
CA GLU A 18 25.38 -22.67 -13.84
C GLU A 18 25.91 -21.34 -14.38
N LEU A 19 27.15 -21.34 -14.84
CA LEU A 19 27.81 -20.19 -15.45
C LEU A 19 28.21 -20.55 -16.88
N SER A 20 27.71 -19.79 -17.84
CA SER A 20 28.11 -19.83 -19.24
C SER A 20 28.71 -18.50 -19.62
N THR A 21 29.88 -18.52 -20.26
CA THR A 21 30.58 -17.33 -20.71
C THR A 21 31.05 -17.49 -22.16
N GLY A 22 31.10 -16.38 -22.89
CA GLY A 22 31.82 -16.30 -24.16
C GLY A 22 33.33 -16.30 -23.98
N ALA A 23 34.05 -16.06 -25.07
CA ALA A 23 35.51 -15.93 -25.02
C ALA A 23 35.92 -14.77 -24.11
N ILE A 24 36.68 -15.08 -23.06
CA ILE A 24 37.14 -14.08 -22.08
C ILE A 24 38.34 -13.34 -22.68
N ARG A 25 38.14 -12.08 -23.03
CA ARG A 25 39.20 -11.18 -23.51
C ARG A 25 38.99 -9.79 -22.94
N GLU A 26 40.05 -9.26 -22.33
CA GLU A 26 40.06 -7.90 -21.79
C GLU A 26 39.73 -6.86 -22.87
N GLY A 27 39.02 -5.80 -22.49
CA GLY A 27 38.60 -4.74 -23.41
C GLY A 27 37.50 -5.13 -24.41
N SER A 28 37.06 -6.39 -24.45
CA SER A 28 35.93 -6.85 -25.28
C SER A 28 34.70 -7.17 -24.43
N ALA A 29 33.52 -7.12 -25.06
CA ALA A 29 32.27 -7.56 -24.44
C ALA A 29 32.25 -9.09 -24.34
N ILE A 30 32.07 -9.60 -23.13
CA ILE A 30 32.03 -11.03 -22.80
C ILE A 30 30.59 -11.37 -22.43
N PRO A 31 29.81 -11.99 -23.34
CA PRO A 31 28.49 -12.47 -23.01
C PRO A 31 28.58 -13.45 -21.84
N LEU A 32 27.73 -13.27 -20.85
CA LEU A 32 27.64 -14.18 -19.72
C LEU A 32 26.18 -14.46 -19.37
N LYS A 33 25.96 -15.67 -18.87
CA LYS A 33 24.72 -16.13 -18.28
C LYS A 33 25.03 -16.89 -17.01
N LEU A 34 24.42 -16.49 -15.91
CA LEU A 34 24.55 -17.10 -14.59
C LEU A 34 23.15 -17.44 -14.08
N SER A 35 22.95 -18.67 -13.63
CA SER A 35 21.76 -19.03 -12.85
C SER A 35 22.17 -19.71 -11.55
N ALA A 36 21.45 -19.40 -10.47
CA ALA A 36 21.72 -19.97 -9.16
C ALA A 36 20.45 -19.99 -8.29
N PHE A 37 20.38 -20.99 -7.41
CA PHE A 37 19.41 -21.04 -6.32
C PHE A 37 20.11 -20.61 -5.03
N PHE A 38 19.67 -19.51 -4.45
CA PHE A 38 20.13 -19.04 -3.15
C PHE A 38 19.18 -19.48 -2.05
N GLY A 39 19.72 -19.90 -0.92
CA GLY A 39 18.98 -20.25 0.28
C GLY A 39 19.55 -19.53 1.50
N SER A 40 18.67 -19.18 2.44
CA SER A 40 19.05 -18.81 3.82
C SER A 40 18.18 -19.59 4.79
N ASN A 41 18.73 -19.95 5.95
CA ASN A 41 17.99 -20.64 7.02
C ASN A 41 17.42 -19.67 8.08
N GLN A 42 17.90 -18.42 8.15
CA GLN A 42 17.51 -17.45 9.15
C GLN A 42 17.60 -16.01 8.59
N PRO A 43 16.48 -15.42 8.16
CA PRO A 43 15.16 -16.06 8.00
C PRO A 43 15.17 -17.11 6.89
N VAL A 44 14.28 -18.10 6.96
CA VAL A 44 14.16 -19.13 5.92
C VAL A 44 13.70 -18.48 4.62
N MET A 45 14.59 -18.45 3.63
CA MET A 45 14.36 -17.81 2.33
C MET A 45 14.98 -18.65 1.23
N ARG A 46 14.34 -18.67 0.06
CA ARG A 46 14.88 -19.23 -1.17
C ARG A 46 14.68 -18.24 -2.30
N ALA A 47 15.68 -18.10 -3.15
CA ALA A 47 15.61 -17.28 -4.34
C ALA A 47 16.20 -18.02 -5.54
N ARG A 48 15.42 -18.21 -6.59
CA ARG A 48 15.94 -18.60 -7.90
C ARG A 48 16.32 -17.35 -8.65
N THR A 49 17.52 -17.31 -9.21
CA THR A 49 18.03 -16.15 -9.93
C THR A 49 18.63 -16.54 -11.27
N GLU A 50 18.46 -15.66 -12.24
CA GLU A 50 19.08 -15.71 -13.55
C GLU A 50 19.58 -14.31 -13.89
N LEU A 51 20.85 -14.23 -14.26
CA LEU A 51 21.56 -13.01 -14.60
C LEU A 51 22.19 -13.21 -15.97
N GLN A 52 21.99 -12.26 -16.87
CA GLN A 52 22.59 -12.27 -18.20
C GLN A 52 23.02 -10.87 -18.61
N GLY A 53 23.97 -10.78 -19.53
CA GLY A 53 24.42 -9.53 -20.15
C GLY A 53 25.82 -9.69 -20.73
N ALA A 54 26.50 -8.58 -21.02
CA ALA A 54 27.87 -8.57 -21.51
C ALA A 54 28.80 -7.84 -20.53
N LEU A 55 29.74 -8.59 -19.93
CA LEU A 55 30.76 -8.02 -19.06
C LEU A 55 31.93 -7.51 -19.89
N ARG A 56 32.39 -6.29 -19.62
CA ARG A 56 33.63 -5.75 -20.13
C ARG A 56 34.46 -5.27 -18.95
N PHE A 57 35.74 -5.64 -18.94
CA PHE A 57 36.68 -5.16 -17.94
C PHE A 57 37.94 -4.65 -18.61
N ASP A 58 38.55 -3.67 -17.98
CA ASP A 58 39.84 -3.09 -18.32
C ASP A 58 40.58 -2.81 -17.02
N ASN A 59 41.60 -3.62 -16.73
CA ASN A 59 42.36 -3.53 -15.48
C ASN A 59 43.37 -2.37 -15.49
N GLN A 60 43.80 -1.91 -16.67
CA GLN A 60 44.67 -0.74 -16.79
C GLN A 60 43.90 0.54 -16.45
N LEU A 61 42.69 0.68 -17.00
CA LEU A 61 41.79 1.79 -16.73
C LEU A 61 40.99 1.60 -15.43
N LYS A 62 41.07 0.41 -14.80
CA LYS A 62 40.25 0.01 -13.64
C LYS A 62 38.76 0.26 -13.85
N ARG A 63 38.29 -0.06 -15.06
CA ARG A 63 36.92 0.18 -15.51
C ARG A 63 36.22 -1.14 -15.80
N TYR A 64 35.05 -1.31 -15.22
CA TYR A 64 34.21 -2.50 -15.32
C TYR A 64 32.83 -2.09 -15.78
N GLN A 65 32.30 -2.77 -16.78
CA GLN A 65 31.01 -2.45 -17.38
C GLN A 65 30.20 -3.73 -17.52
N PHE A 66 28.92 -3.64 -17.22
CA PHE A 66 27.98 -4.71 -17.48
C PHE A 66 26.85 -4.18 -18.35
N GLU A 67 26.99 -4.43 -19.64
CA GLU A 67 26.09 -3.96 -20.68
C GLU A 67 24.90 -4.93 -20.81
N ASP A 68 23.74 -4.37 -21.14
CA ASP A 68 22.47 -5.10 -21.32
C ASP A 68 22.17 -6.09 -20.19
N MET A 69 22.51 -5.70 -18.96
CA MET A 69 22.29 -6.51 -17.78
C MET A 69 20.79 -6.78 -17.65
N ARG A 70 20.42 -8.04 -17.49
CA ARG A 70 19.08 -8.49 -17.13
C ARG A 70 19.21 -9.50 -16.00
N LEU A 71 18.73 -9.11 -14.85
CA LEU A 71 18.55 -9.93 -13.67
C LEU A 71 17.05 -10.27 -13.56
N SER A 72 16.73 -11.52 -13.29
CA SER A 72 15.37 -11.95 -12.99
C SER A 72 15.38 -13.09 -11.99
N GLY A 73 14.28 -13.24 -11.25
CA GLY A 73 14.18 -14.30 -10.28
C GLY A 73 12.86 -14.32 -9.54
N GLU A 74 12.76 -15.32 -8.67
CA GLU A 74 11.64 -15.51 -7.75
C GLU A 74 12.21 -15.75 -6.36
N ALA A 75 11.74 -15.00 -5.39
CA ALA A 75 12.09 -15.16 -3.98
C ALA A 75 10.85 -15.60 -3.18
N SER A 76 11.02 -16.52 -2.24
CA SER A 76 9.97 -16.95 -1.32
C SER A 76 10.58 -17.27 0.05
N GLY A 77 9.79 -17.23 1.12
CA GLY A 77 10.29 -17.49 2.46
C GLY A 77 9.43 -16.90 3.57
N GLU A 78 9.92 -17.03 4.80
CA GLU A 78 9.29 -16.48 6.01
C GLU A 78 9.04 -14.96 5.93
N PRO A 79 9.98 -14.11 5.44
CA PRO A 79 9.76 -12.67 5.33
C PRO A 79 8.62 -12.29 4.38
N LEU A 80 8.28 -13.19 3.46
CA LEU A 80 7.18 -13.06 2.51
C LEU A 80 5.97 -13.91 2.93
N GLN A 81 5.95 -14.42 4.17
CA GLN A 81 4.90 -15.32 4.70
C GLN A 81 4.58 -16.50 3.75
N GLY A 82 5.62 -17.08 3.15
CA GLY A 82 5.49 -18.18 2.19
C GLY A 82 5.02 -17.77 0.79
N LYS A 83 4.73 -16.48 0.55
CA LYS A 83 4.40 -15.97 -0.79
C LYS A 83 5.65 -15.84 -1.65
N THR A 84 5.43 -15.78 -2.96
CA THR A 84 6.49 -15.65 -3.95
C THR A 84 6.51 -14.22 -4.51
N LEU A 85 7.69 -13.61 -4.47
CA LEU A 85 8.02 -12.31 -5.05
C LEU A 85 8.82 -12.56 -6.34
N SER A 86 8.20 -12.34 -7.49
CA SER A 86 8.89 -12.35 -8.78
C SER A 86 9.51 -10.99 -9.03
N PHE A 87 10.80 -10.93 -9.34
CA PHE A 87 11.50 -9.68 -9.56
C PHE A 87 12.29 -9.70 -10.88
N SER A 88 12.48 -8.52 -11.45
CA SER A 88 13.43 -8.33 -12.54
C SER A 88 14.09 -6.96 -12.42
N ALA A 89 15.33 -6.86 -12.88
CA ALA A 89 16.06 -5.61 -13.01
C ALA A 89 16.86 -5.63 -14.31
N GLN A 90 16.82 -4.54 -15.05
CA GLN A 90 17.55 -4.37 -16.29
C GLN A 90 18.29 -3.05 -16.28
N GLY A 91 19.42 -2.95 -16.97
CA GLY A 91 20.12 -1.69 -17.16
C GLY A 91 21.58 -1.90 -17.53
N GLN A 92 22.37 -0.84 -17.37
CA GLN A 92 23.79 -0.84 -17.66
C GLN A 92 24.54 -0.43 -16.40
N LEU A 93 25.47 -1.27 -15.96
CA LEU A 93 26.34 -0.96 -14.83
C LEU A 93 27.70 -0.49 -15.35
N LEU A 94 28.22 0.57 -14.74
CA LEU A 94 29.58 1.05 -14.93
C LEU A 94 30.21 1.22 -13.55
N VAL A 95 31.41 0.70 -13.36
CA VAL A 95 32.26 0.98 -12.20
C VAL A 95 33.59 1.45 -12.74
N ASP A 96 33.94 2.69 -12.44
CA ASP A 96 35.24 3.28 -12.76
C ASP A 96 35.95 3.62 -11.45
N LEU A 97 36.92 2.78 -11.08
CA LEU A 97 37.65 2.93 -9.83
C LEU A 97 38.72 4.03 -9.91
N ALA A 98 39.12 4.46 -11.12
CA ALA A 98 40.02 5.59 -11.27
C ALA A 98 39.27 6.91 -11.04
N ALA A 99 38.05 7.01 -11.57
CA ALA A 99 37.16 8.14 -11.36
C ALA A 99 36.36 8.06 -10.04
N GLN A 100 36.45 6.95 -9.30
CA GLN A 100 35.72 6.71 -8.06
C GLN A 100 34.20 6.83 -8.23
N ILE A 101 33.66 6.28 -9.31
CA ILE A 101 32.22 6.30 -9.61
C ILE A 101 31.67 4.90 -9.92
N ALA A 102 30.43 4.67 -9.53
CA ALA A 102 29.62 3.57 -10.01
C ALA A 102 28.28 4.11 -10.49
N GLU A 103 27.80 3.65 -11.64
CA GLU A 103 26.56 4.09 -12.25
C GLU A 103 25.72 2.88 -12.62
N TRP A 104 24.41 2.98 -12.38
CA TRP A 104 23.40 2.09 -12.91
C TRP A 104 22.44 2.92 -13.76
N ASN A 105 22.70 2.93 -15.06
CA ASN A 105 21.95 3.72 -16.02
C ASN A 105 20.82 2.90 -16.64
N SER A 106 19.75 3.59 -17.04
CA SER A 106 18.57 2.97 -17.65
C SER A 106 17.99 1.82 -16.81
N LEU A 107 18.00 1.96 -15.48
CA LEU A 107 17.46 0.95 -14.57
C LEU A 107 15.95 0.80 -14.84
N LYS A 108 15.52 -0.41 -15.18
CA LYS A 108 14.12 -0.80 -15.23
C LYS A 108 13.95 -1.97 -14.29
N PHE A 109 13.04 -1.86 -13.33
CA PHE A 109 12.82 -2.94 -12.38
C PHE A 109 11.35 -3.26 -12.22
N THR A 110 11.09 -4.50 -11.87
CA THR A 110 9.75 -4.99 -11.55
C THR A 110 9.80 -5.83 -10.28
N ALA A 111 8.75 -5.75 -9.48
CA ALA A 111 8.52 -6.62 -8.34
C ALA A 111 7.03 -6.96 -8.31
N ASN A 112 6.68 -8.19 -8.64
CA ASN A 112 5.31 -8.60 -8.97
C ASN A 112 4.70 -7.63 -10.01
N GLN A 113 3.62 -6.92 -9.66
CA GLN A 113 2.96 -5.90 -10.48
C GLN A 113 3.61 -4.52 -10.42
N LEU A 114 4.47 -4.26 -9.44
CA LEU A 114 5.19 -2.99 -9.32
C LEU A 114 6.16 -2.86 -10.49
N ARG A 115 6.15 -1.70 -11.14
CA ARG A 115 7.08 -1.36 -12.22
C ARG A 115 7.72 -0.02 -11.93
N GLY A 116 9.04 0.05 -12.07
CA GLY A 116 9.76 1.29 -11.88
C GLY A 116 10.93 1.46 -12.83
N LEU A 117 11.35 2.71 -12.92
CA LEU A 117 12.47 3.19 -13.69
C LEU A 117 13.39 3.96 -12.75
N GLY A 118 14.68 3.99 -13.05
CA GLY A 118 15.59 4.84 -12.34
C GLY A 118 16.95 4.96 -12.98
N GLU A 119 17.79 5.71 -12.28
CA GLU A 119 19.20 5.83 -12.52
C GLU A 119 19.88 6.05 -11.17
N LEU A 120 21.00 5.37 -10.95
CA LEU A 120 21.75 5.47 -9.71
C LEU A 120 23.20 5.83 -10.03
N LYS A 121 23.78 6.71 -9.23
CA LYS A 121 25.18 7.08 -9.29
C LYS A 121 25.74 7.14 -7.89
N ALA A 122 26.74 6.31 -7.63
CA ALA A 122 27.60 6.41 -6.47
C ALA A 122 28.93 7.06 -6.87
N ARG A 123 29.47 7.86 -5.97
CA ARG A 123 30.80 8.47 -6.07
C ARG A 123 31.55 8.30 -4.75
N ASP A 124 32.86 8.56 -4.75
CA ASP A 124 33.72 8.46 -3.57
C ASP A 124 33.75 7.00 -3.03
N LEU A 125 33.89 6.01 -3.92
CA LEU A 125 33.69 4.58 -3.65
C LEU A 125 34.64 3.97 -2.61
N ASP A 126 35.84 4.53 -2.46
CA ASP A 126 36.91 4.04 -1.59
C ASP A 126 36.93 4.68 -0.19
N SER A 127 36.09 5.69 0.04
CA SER A 127 36.12 6.53 1.24
C SER A 127 34.72 6.65 1.86
N GLU A 128 33.98 7.69 1.50
CA GLU A 128 32.60 7.91 1.94
C GLU A 128 31.65 7.91 0.72
N PRO A 129 31.18 6.74 0.28
CA PRO A 129 30.31 6.61 -0.87
C PRO A 129 29.06 7.47 -0.73
N LYS A 130 28.83 8.31 -1.74
CA LYS A 130 27.65 9.15 -1.84
C LYS A 130 26.80 8.68 -3.00
N LEU A 131 25.59 8.24 -2.70
CA LEU A 131 24.59 7.81 -3.64
C LEU A 131 23.73 8.99 -4.07
N SER A 132 23.42 9.05 -5.36
CA SER A 132 22.49 9.98 -5.97
C SER A 132 21.71 9.28 -7.06
N GLY A 133 20.51 9.73 -7.39
CA GLY A 133 19.74 9.13 -8.46
C GLY A 133 18.34 9.69 -8.62
N ALA A 134 17.62 9.14 -9.58
CA ALA A 134 16.20 9.38 -9.78
C ALA A 134 15.46 8.04 -9.78
N LEU A 135 14.27 8.04 -9.18
CA LEU A 135 13.41 6.87 -9.09
C LEU A 135 12.00 7.26 -9.48
N THR A 136 11.39 6.45 -10.34
CA THR A 136 9.98 6.56 -10.72
C THR A 136 9.34 5.20 -10.63
N VAL A 137 8.21 5.11 -9.93
CA VAL A 137 7.38 3.92 -9.81
C VAL A 137 6.03 4.27 -10.43
N ALA A 138 5.67 3.53 -11.48
CA ALA A 138 4.39 3.70 -12.15
C ALA A 138 3.23 3.34 -11.22
N GLN A 139 2.04 3.88 -11.49
CA GLN A 139 0.86 3.58 -10.68
C GLN A 139 0.61 2.07 -10.57
N PHE A 140 0.43 1.59 -9.34
CA PHE A 140 0.11 0.19 -9.04
C PHE A 140 -0.86 0.09 -7.86
N ASN A 141 -1.46 -1.08 -7.68
CA ASN A 141 -2.28 -1.38 -6.52
C ASN A 141 -1.39 -1.77 -5.33
N LEU A 142 -1.26 -0.87 -4.36
CA LEU A 142 -0.41 -1.04 -3.18
C LEU A 142 -0.92 -2.13 -2.24
N ARG A 143 -2.24 -2.22 -2.06
CA ARG A 143 -2.88 -3.25 -1.25
C ARG A 143 -2.54 -4.65 -1.78
N GLU A 144 -2.79 -4.87 -3.06
CA GLU A 144 -2.46 -6.15 -3.72
C GLU A 144 -0.96 -6.43 -3.67
N PHE A 145 -0.11 -5.39 -3.78
CA PHE A 145 1.34 -5.54 -3.72
C PHE A 145 1.80 -6.00 -2.35
N LEU A 146 1.38 -5.30 -1.30
CA LEU A 146 1.68 -5.64 0.08
C LEU A 146 1.19 -7.04 0.42
N GLN A 147 -0.04 -7.37 0.03
CA GLN A 147 -0.55 -8.73 0.17
C GLN A 147 0.30 -9.74 -0.60
N SER A 148 0.67 -9.50 -1.86
CA SER A 148 1.52 -10.42 -2.63
C SER A 148 2.92 -10.59 -2.04
N ALA A 149 3.44 -9.58 -1.35
CA ALA A 149 4.72 -9.59 -0.65
C ALA A 149 4.64 -10.17 0.77
N GLY A 150 3.49 -10.73 1.18
CA GLY A 150 3.32 -11.33 2.49
C GLY A 150 3.13 -10.33 3.63
N GLN A 151 2.83 -9.07 3.32
CA GLN A 151 2.47 -8.09 4.35
C GLN A 151 0.99 -8.19 4.68
N GLU A 152 0.70 -8.45 5.95
CA GLU A 152 -0.66 -8.41 6.47
C GLU A 152 -1.11 -6.96 6.59
N LEU A 153 -2.24 -6.65 5.97
CA LEU A 153 -2.86 -5.34 6.08
C LEU A 153 -3.91 -5.39 7.18
N PRO A 154 -3.95 -4.41 8.09
CA PRO A 154 -5.02 -4.31 9.06
C PRO A 154 -6.37 -4.15 8.33
N ALA A 155 -7.45 -4.63 8.96
CA ALA A 155 -8.78 -4.36 8.46
C ALA A 155 -9.03 -2.85 8.45
N MET A 156 -9.36 -2.30 7.28
CA MET A 156 -9.67 -0.88 7.08
C MET A 156 -11.16 -0.70 6.80
N ALA A 157 -11.71 0.45 7.16
CA ALA A 157 -13.11 0.81 6.97
C ALA A 157 -13.47 0.83 5.47
N ASP A 158 -12.54 1.28 4.63
CA ASP A 158 -12.69 1.19 3.18
C ASP A 158 -11.97 -0.05 2.62
N GLY A 159 -12.76 -0.91 1.96
CA GLY A 159 -12.28 -2.07 1.21
C GLY A 159 -11.42 -1.72 -0.03
N ASN A 160 -11.31 -0.45 -0.39
CA ASN A 160 -10.52 0.04 -1.53
C ASN A 160 -9.34 0.94 -1.14
N ALA A 161 -9.11 1.20 0.15
CA ALA A 161 -7.93 1.96 0.61
C ALA A 161 -6.61 1.28 0.18
N LEU A 162 -5.56 2.07 -0.09
CA LEU A 162 -4.29 1.62 -0.66
C LEU A 162 -4.43 1.00 -2.06
N GLY A 163 -5.47 1.37 -2.80
CA GLY A 163 -5.76 0.85 -4.14
C GLY A 163 -4.88 1.46 -5.23
N LYS A 164 -4.32 2.66 -5.01
CA LYS A 164 -3.42 3.33 -5.97
C LYS A 164 -2.21 3.91 -5.27
N ALA A 165 -1.01 3.57 -5.74
CA ALA A 165 0.22 4.24 -5.35
C ALA A 165 1.09 4.54 -6.58
N GLU A 166 1.68 5.73 -6.62
CA GLU A 166 2.64 6.17 -7.64
C GLU A 166 3.70 7.00 -6.93
N LEU A 167 4.97 6.84 -7.27
CA LEU A 167 6.07 7.52 -6.61
C LEU A 167 7.07 8.06 -7.63
N VAL A 168 7.44 9.32 -7.48
CA VAL A 168 8.54 9.96 -8.21
C VAL A 168 9.42 10.64 -7.18
N SER A 169 10.73 10.41 -7.22
CA SER A 169 11.65 11.00 -6.26
C SER A 169 13.05 11.10 -6.84
N ARG A 170 13.81 12.10 -6.37
CA ARG A 170 15.26 12.03 -6.38
C ARG A 170 15.72 11.30 -5.13
N LEU A 171 16.81 10.55 -5.27
CA LEU A 171 17.45 9.81 -4.20
C LEU A 171 18.78 10.48 -3.90
N SER A 172 19.09 10.71 -2.63
CA SER A 172 20.43 11.03 -2.17
C SER A 172 20.74 10.17 -0.94
N GLY A 173 21.99 9.77 -0.76
CA GLY A 173 22.32 8.89 0.36
C GLY A 173 23.82 8.80 0.64
N THR A 174 24.12 8.28 1.81
CA THR A 174 25.47 7.95 2.27
C THR A 174 25.44 6.55 2.88
N GLN A 175 26.56 6.09 3.43
CA GLN A 175 26.59 4.84 4.19
C GLN A 175 25.62 4.85 5.39
N ASN A 176 25.29 6.01 5.97
CA ASN A 176 24.48 6.11 7.19
C ASN A 176 23.13 6.79 6.99
N SER A 177 22.82 7.27 5.78
CA SER A 177 21.61 8.04 5.52
C SER A 177 21.03 7.80 4.13
N LEU A 178 19.73 8.01 4.00
CA LEU A 178 19.00 7.98 2.74
C LEU A 178 17.92 9.05 2.74
N ALA A 179 17.82 9.82 1.68
CA ALA A 179 16.78 10.80 1.48
C ALA A 179 16.10 10.60 0.11
N LEU A 180 14.78 10.64 0.15
CA LEU A 180 13.88 10.81 -0.96
C LEU A 180 13.55 12.30 -1.03
N GLU A 181 14.19 12.98 -1.96
CA GLU A 181 14.08 14.42 -2.20
C GLU A 181 13.15 14.68 -3.38
N GLU A 182 12.51 15.87 -3.40
CA GLU A 182 11.53 16.22 -4.43
C GLU A 182 10.47 15.12 -4.62
N LEU A 183 10.12 14.44 -3.53
CA LEU A 183 9.22 13.31 -3.52
C LEU A 183 7.84 13.80 -3.96
N THR A 184 7.26 13.14 -4.96
CA THR A 184 5.85 13.18 -5.30
C THR A 184 5.28 11.79 -5.11
N LEU A 185 4.43 11.62 -4.09
CA LEU A 185 3.76 10.37 -3.77
C LEU A 185 2.26 10.57 -3.98
N LYS A 186 1.67 9.83 -4.91
CA LYS A 186 0.21 9.72 -5.00
C LYS A 186 -0.21 8.47 -4.25
N LEU A 187 -1.17 8.62 -3.34
CA LEU A 187 -1.78 7.53 -2.60
C LEU A 187 -3.30 7.71 -2.63
N ASP A 188 -3.99 6.76 -3.26
CA ASP A 188 -5.42 6.81 -3.57
C ASP A 188 -5.82 8.13 -4.25
N ASP A 189 -6.58 8.98 -3.57
CA ASP A 189 -7.03 10.29 -4.06
C ASP A 189 -6.20 11.47 -3.51
N SER A 190 -5.06 11.16 -2.85
CA SER A 190 -4.19 12.14 -2.20
C SER A 190 -2.87 12.27 -2.94
N THR A 191 -2.33 13.49 -3.05
CA THR A 191 -1.00 13.76 -3.57
C THR A 191 -0.15 14.45 -2.50
N PHE A 192 0.99 13.85 -2.18
CA PHE A 192 1.98 14.36 -1.26
C PHE A 192 3.22 14.80 -2.01
N THR A 193 3.75 15.97 -1.63
CA THR A 193 5.00 16.51 -2.14
C THR A 193 5.96 16.83 -0.99
N GLY A 194 7.26 16.63 -1.15
CA GLY A 194 8.23 17.04 -0.14
C GLY A 194 9.44 16.12 -0.04
N GLN A 195 9.77 15.71 1.18
CA GLN A 195 10.94 14.87 1.45
C GLN A 195 10.69 13.86 2.57
N ILE A 196 11.26 12.67 2.40
CA ILE A 196 11.36 11.64 3.43
C ILE A 196 12.83 11.29 3.56
N ALA A 197 13.38 11.28 4.77
CA ALA A 197 14.77 10.92 4.98
C ALA A 197 14.96 10.06 6.22
N VAL A 198 15.82 9.07 6.14
CA VAL A 198 16.42 8.41 7.29
C VAL A 198 17.81 9.02 7.47
N SER A 199 18.00 9.82 8.51
CA SER A 199 19.26 10.54 8.71
C SER A 199 20.34 9.71 9.41
N ASP A 200 19.95 8.62 10.05
CA ASP A 200 20.84 7.69 10.75
C ASP A 200 20.14 6.32 10.78
N PHE A 201 20.72 5.32 10.10
CA PHE A 201 20.15 3.97 10.04
C PHE A 201 20.21 3.25 11.39
N ALA A 202 21.30 3.40 12.13
CA ALA A 202 21.48 2.75 13.43
C ALA A 202 20.48 3.26 14.47
N ARG A 203 20.12 4.55 14.39
CA ARG A 203 19.11 5.17 15.27
C ARG A 203 17.69 5.15 14.70
N GLN A 204 17.51 4.64 13.48
CA GLN A 204 16.23 4.66 12.75
C GLN A 204 15.59 6.05 12.72
N ALA A 205 16.42 7.09 12.57
CA ALA A 205 16.01 8.49 12.70
C ALA A 205 15.25 8.96 11.45
N LEU A 206 13.95 8.69 11.42
CA LEU A 206 13.04 9.07 10.33
C LEU A 206 12.64 10.54 10.41
N ARG A 207 12.78 11.25 9.29
CA ARG A 207 12.33 12.63 9.07
C ARG A 207 11.35 12.65 7.92
N VAL A 208 10.19 13.25 8.14
CA VAL A 208 9.13 13.38 7.14
C VAL A 208 8.72 14.83 7.10
N ASN A 209 8.84 15.45 5.93
CA ASN A 209 8.31 16.78 5.67
C ASN A 209 7.53 16.72 4.36
N LEU A 210 6.22 16.56 4.49
CA LEU A 210 5.31 16.37 3.37
C LEU A 210 4.22 17.44 3.39
N LYS A 211 3.99 18.03 2.24
CA LYS A 211 2.85 18.87 1.92
C LYS A 211 1.86 18.03 1.11
N GLY A 212 0.69 17.76 1.69
CA GLY A 212 -0.41 17.06 1.03
C GLY A 212 -1.55 18.00 0.64
N ASP A 213 -2.43 17.51 -0.22
CA ASP A 213 -3.69 18.15 -0.59
C ASP A 213 -4.84 17.71 0.34
N ARG A 214 -5.42 16.54 0.10
CA ARG A 214 -6.58 15.99 0.81
C ARG A 214 -6.28 14.55 1.21
N LEU A 215 -6.23 14.28 2.50
CA LEU A 215 -6.11 12.94 3.06
C LEU A 215 -7.39 12.60 3.82
N ASP A 216 -8.13 11.61 3.33
CA ASP A 216 -9.30 11.06 4.00
C ASP A 216 -8.87 9.96 4.98
N LEU A 217 -8.72 10.33 6.26
CA LEU A 217 -8.24 9.42 7.31
C LEU A 217 -9.26 8.33 7.66
N ASP A 218 -10.56 8.59 7.48
CA ASP A 218 -11.63 7.68 7.88
C ASP A 218 -11.56 6.36 7.11
N ARG A 219 -11.06 6.41 5.88
CA ARG A 219 -10.85 5.22 5.01
C ARG A 219 -9.84 4.23 5.58
N TYR A 220 -8.87 4.71 6.36
CA TYR A 220 -7.77 3.92 6.91
C TYR A 220 -8.00 3.50 8.36
N LEU A 221 -9.08 3.97 8.99
CA LEU A 221 -9.47 3.52 10.33
C LEU A 221 -9.97 2.07 10.30
N PRO A 222 -9.92 1.34 11.42
CA PRO A 222 -10.59 0.05 11.52
C PRO A 222 -12.09 0.16 11.19
N PRO A 223 -12.69 -0.89 10.60
CA PRO A 223 -14.13 -0.88 10.34
C PRO A 223 -14.92 -0.72 11.65
N PRO A 224 -16.08 -0.02 11.62
CA PRO A 224 -16.88 0.19 12.81
C PRO A 224 -17.30 -1.15 13.42
N ALA A 225 -17.22 -1.27 14.75
CA ALA A 225 -17.60 -2.47 15.46
C ALA A 225 -19.09 -2.79 15.21
N LYS A 226 -19.40 -4.06 14.93
CA LYS A 226 -20.77 -4.53 14.64
C LYS A 226 -21.79 -4.18 15.73
N ASP A 227 -21.35 -3.96 16.97
CA ASP A 227 -22.20 -3.60 18.10
C ASP A 227 -22.72 -2.15 18.06
N GLU A 228 -22.01 -1.22 17.41
CA GLU A 228 -22.47 0.17 17.25
C GLU A 228 -23.52 0.31 16.14
N ALA A 229 -23.40 -0.48 15.06
CA ALA A 229 -24.39 -0.53 13.99
C ALA A 229 -25.73 -1.10 14.48
N ALA A 230 -25.69 -2.13 15.35
CA ALA A 230 -26.88 -2.69 15.98
C ALA A 230 -27.52 -1.72 17.01
N GLY A 231 -26.70 -0.99 17.76
CA GLY A 231 -27.17 0.03 18.71
C GLY A 231 -27.78 1.26 18.03
N ALA A 232 -27.24 1.68 16.88
CA ALA A 232 -27.78 2.80 16.09
C ALA A 232 -29.08 2.43 15.37
N ALA A 233 -29.18 1.22 14.81
CA ALA A 233 -30.42 0.69 14.25
C ALA A 233 -31.53 0.61 15.32
N ARG A 234 -31.19 0.10 16.51
CA ARG A 234 -32.14 -0.01 17.64
C ARG A 234 -32.58 1.35 18.19
N LYS A 235 -31.70 2.36 18.23
CA LYS A 235 -32.06 3.74 18.63
C LYS A 235 -32.93 4.46 17.60
N SER A 236 -32.74 4.16 16.31
CA SER A 236 -33.54 4.70 15.21
C SER A 236 -34.98 4.17 15.26
N GLU A 237 -35.13 2.88 15.55
CA GLU A 237 -36.42 2.20 15.67
C GLU A 237 -37.20 2.59 16.94
N VAL A 238 -36.50 2.86 18.06
CA VAL A 238 -37.14 3.39 19.28
C VAL A 238 -37.61 4.85 19.09
N LYS A 239 -36.90 5.65 18.29
CA LYS A 239 -37.27 7.04 18.00
C LYS A 239 -38.45 7.16 17.02
N SER A 240 -38.61 6.18 16.11
CA SER A 240 -39.79 6.09 15.22
C SER A 240 -41.03 5.49 15.90
N THR A 241 -40.87 4.82 17.05
CA THR A 241 -41.96 4.15 17.78
C THR A 241 -42.41 4.92 19.03
N GLN A 242 -41.86 6.09 19.31
CA GLN A 242 -42.34 6.94 20.40
C GLN A 242 -43.66 7.62 19.98
N PRO A 243 -44.81 7.29 20.60
CA PRO A 243 -46.06 7.97 20.29
C PRO A 243 -45.93 9.44 20.75
N ALA A 244 -46.39 10.36 19.90
CA ALA A 244 -46.65 11.73 20.32
C ALA A 244 -47.49 11.73 21.61
N PRO A 245 -47.19 12.59 22.60
CA PRO A 245 -47.95 12.62 23.84
C PRO A 245 -49.43 12.82 23.53
N LEU A 246 -50.23 11.90 24.09
CA LEU A 246 -51.68 11.86 24.00
C LEU A 246 -52.24 13.23 24.42
N ALA A 247 -52.74 14.00 23.46
CA ALA A 247 -53.58 15.15 23.75
C ALA A 247 -54.78 14.68 24.57
N ALA A 248 -55.06 15.42 25.64
CA ALA A 248 -56.08 15.12 26.64
C ALA A 248 -57.43 14.72 26.02
N ALA A 249 -57.93 13.54 26.39
CA ALA A 249 -59.28 13.10 26.05
C ALA A 249 -60.32 13.97 26.78
N PRO A 250 -61.37 14.47 26.12
CA PRO A 250 -62.46 15.14 26.81
C PRO A 250 -63.25 14.11 27.63
N ARG A 251 -63.49 14.44 28.89
CA ARG A 251 -64.30 13.68 29.85
C ARG A 251 -65.68 13.35 29.24
N ARG A 252 -65.98 12.06 29.09
CA ARG A 252 -67.35 11.60 28.84
C ARG A 252 -68.21 11.92 30.06
N CYS A 253 -69.16 12.85 29.90
CA CYS A 253 -70.23 13.07 30.87
C CYS A 253 -71.03 11.78 31.07
N ARG A 254 -70.98 11.24 32.29
CA ARG A 254 -71.88 10.18 32.74
C ARG A 254 -73.24 10.82 32.99
N ALA A 255 -74.26 10.43 32.24
CA ALA A 255 -75.62 10.90 32.42
C ALA A 255 -76.11 10.51 33.83
N ALA A 256 -76.45 11.52 34.64
CA ALA A 256 -77.16 11.34 35.89
C ALA A 256 -78.64 11.08 35.60
N ARG A 257 -79.26 10.17 36.36
CA ARG A 257 -80.71 9.91 36.33
C ARG A 257 -81.47 11.20 36.68
N PRO A 258 -82.52 11.58 35.93
CA PRO A 258 -83.35 12.71 36.32
C PRO A 258 -84.30 12.30 37.45
N SER A 259 -84.24 13.02 38.57
CA SER A 259 -85.35 13.13 39.52
C SER A 259 -86.01 14.50 39.33
N ARG A 260 -87.30 14.45 38.96
CA ARG A 260 -88.32 15.53 38.92
C ARG A 260 -88.46 16.37 37.62
N PRO A 261 -89.70 16.75 37.26
CA PRO A 261 -90.03 17.37 35.98
C PRO A 261 -90.12 18.90 36.09
N GLY A 262 -89.76 19.58 35.00
CA GLY A 262 -90.19 20.96 34.72
C GLY A 262 -89.06 21.95 34.53
N ALA A 263 -88.63 22.14 33.27
CA ALA A 263 -88.27 23.44 32.66
C ALA A 263 -87.63 23.21 31.27
N MET A 264 -88.04 24.02 30.28
CA MET A 264 -87.59 24.02 28.88
C MET A 264 -86.50 25.13 28.67
N PRO A 265 -85.90 25.30 27.47
CA PRO A 265 -84.45 25.27 27.17
C PRO A 265 -83.86 26.68 26.91
N PRO A 266 -82.65 26.86 26.31
CA PRO A 266 -82.53 26.84 24.84
C PRO A 266 -81.18 26.35 24.23
N CYS A 267 -81.23 26.24 22.90
CA CYS A 267 -80.25 25.88 21.88
C CYS A 267 -78.79 26.34 22.07
N CYS A 268 -77.85 25.50 21.60
CA CYS A 268 -76.69 26.00 20.87
C CYS A 268 -76.24 25.01 19.78
N ARG A 269 -75.94 25.60 18.63
CA ARG A 269 -75.69 25.06 17.28
C ARG A 269 -74.17 24.89 17.09
N TRP A 270 -73.74 24.04 16.14
CA TRP A 270 -72.56 24.14 15.23
C TRP A 270 -71.95 22.75 14.93
N THR A 271 -72.16 22.17 13.74
CA THR A 271 -71.38 22.20 12.46
C THR A 271 -70.15 21.27 12.37
N ALA A 272 -70.32 20.26 11.50
CA ALA A 272 -69.38 19.65 10.53
C ALA A 272 -68.05 19.00 10.97
N CYS A 273 -67.90 17.72 10.60
CA CYS A 273 -66.60 17.12 10.25
C CYS A 273 -66.80 16.07 9.14
N ALA A 274 -66.06 16.23 8.04
CA ALA A 274 -66.16 15.43 6.83
C ALA A 274 -65.03 14.38 6.74
N ARG A 275 -65.47 13.12 6.61
CA ARG A 275 -65.03 12.06 5.68
C ARG A 275 -63.52 11.85 5.43
N SER A 276 -63.03 10.71 5.92
CA SER A 276 -61.82 10.03 5.46
C SER A 276 -62.17 8.91 4.44
N THR A 277 -61.39 8.80 3.38
CA THR A 277 -61.36 7.69 2.41
C THR A 277 -60.14 6.80 2.67
N PRO A 278 -60.24 5.47 2.52
CA PRO A 278 -59.07 4.60 2.41
C PRO A 278 -59.04 3.75 1.12
N ARG A 279 -57.93 3.01 0.98
CA ARG A 279 -57.59 1.91 0.04
C ARG A 279 -56.92 2.31 -1.28
N SER A 280 -56.01 1.53 -1.88
CA SER A 280 -55.17 0.37 -1.49
C SER A 280 -54.40 -0.07 -2.75
N ALA A 281 -53.26 -0.73 -2.54
CA ALA A 281 -52.69 -1.82 -3.35
C ALA A 281 -51.97 -1.53 -4.69
N SER A 282 -50.68 -1.87 -4.69
CA SER A 282 -49.93 -2.53 -5.79
C SER A 282 -50.26 -4.07 -5.77
N PRO A 283 -49.86 -4.96 -6.74
CA PRO A 283 -48.70 -4.88 -7.65
C PRO A 283 -48.83 -5.49 -9.08
N SER A 284 -47.72 -5.38 -9.85
CA SER A 284 -47.21 -6.26 -10.93
C SER A 284 -47.91 -6.34 -12.29
N ALA A 285 -47.18 -6.06 -13.39
CA ALA A 285 -46.65 -7.08 -14.32
C ALA A 285 -46.20 -6.48 -15.68
N ALA A 286 -45.23 -7.17 -16.29
CA ALA A 286 -44.78 -7.19 -17.70
C ALA A 286 -43.87 -6.06 -18.20
#